data_AF-A0A7V9SBQ0-F1
#
_entry.id   AF-A0A7V9SBQ0-F1
#
_cell.length_a   1.000
_cell.length_b   1.000
_cell.length_c   1.000
_cell.angle_alpha   90.00
_cell.angle_beta   90.00
_cell.angle_gamma   90.00
#
_symmetry.space_group_name_H-M   'P 1'
#
loop_
_entity.id
_entity.type
_entity.pdbx_description
1 polymer ?
#
loop_
_entity_poly.entity_id
_entity_poly.type
_entity_poly.pdbx_seq_one_letter_code
_entity_poly.pdbx_strand_id
1 'polypeptide(L)'
;MPKTRRDNQVRSPGITLAGTLLIVGLTVLAFAGGRLFGRVEEPITEPQSVGSAPAPAATAFAIAAPFNEAVVDTPVPLPVTFARAPVVCLDPGHGGEDRGFTRFVENTVPDMEEAILVLEHAWDLEARLLQRGYEVVLTRETDAAVNLQGADVNGDGRTAAHDAPRSNRNKNLDELQSRINLCNEAKADLLVSMHVNGFTNGNPRGFETWFTRERSFGDRNAVFATLAFAHLKEQLGYIGYVLPTEDERGVYPDTTADVQKEHSLFRHFIVTGPEVPGVVNPSKMPGAIVEALFVSNDGDASILADPAGRDAIVTAYENAIVEYFERYPPDAR
;
A
#
# COMPACT_ATOMS: atom_id res chain seq x y z
N MET A 1 3.89 -32.48 -1.52
CA MET A 1 3.37 -32.32 -0.14
C MET A 1 3.76 -30.95 0.36
N PRO A 2 2.84 -29.97 0.39
CA PRO A 2 3.14 -28.67 0.96
C PRO A 2 2.95 -28.72 2.48
N LYS A 3 3.91 -28.15 3.22
CA LYS A 3 3.88 -28.05 4.68
C LYS A 3 2.94 -26.92 5.08
N THR A 4 1.76 -27.25 5.57
CA THR A 4 0.91 -26.32 6.33
C THR A 4 1.55 -26.07 7.69
N ARG A 5 1.93 -24.82 7.97
CA ARG A 5 2.32 -24.39 9.31
C ARG A 5 1.04 -24.20 10.12
N ARG A 6 1.00 -24.78 11.33
CA ARG A 6 -0.17 -24.83 12.20
C ARG A 6 -0.39 -23.47 12.88
N ASP A 7 -1.55 -22.87 12.65
CA ASP A 7 -2.09 -21.80 13.47
C ASP A 7 -2.49 -22.35 14.85
N ASN A 8 -1.88 -21.81 15.90
CA ASN A 8 -2.36 -22.00 17.26
C ASN A 8 -3.44 -20.96 17.54
N GLN A 9 -4.70 -21.36 17.27
CA GLN A 9 -5.89 -20.60 17.59
C GLN A 9 -6.16 -20.66 19.11
N VAL A 10 -5.87 -19.59 19.85
CA VAL A 10 -6.38 -19.41 21.22
C VAL A 10 -7.72 -18.69 21.11
N ARG A 11 -8.81 -19.41 21.35
CA ARG A 11 -10.17 -18.85 21.47
C ARG A 11 -10.35 -18.17 22.82
N SER A 12 -10.78 -16.91 22.84
CA SER A 12 -11.43 -16.27 23.99
C SER A 12 -12.94 -16.12 23.72
N PRO A 13 -13.81 -16.23 24.76
CA PRO A 13 -15.26 -16.17 24.57
C PRO A 13 -15.82 -14.76 24.80
N GLY A 14 -16.91 -14.45 24.11
CA GLY A 14 -17.98 -13.61 24.67
C GLY A 14 -18.04 -12.16 24.17
N ILE A 15 -18.98 -11.93 23.27
CA ILE A 15 -19.50 -10.65 22.76
C ILE A 15 -19.93 -9.71 23.90
N THR A 16 -19.56 -8.43 23.80
CA THR A 16 -20.46 -7.34 24.23
C THR A 16 -20.42 -6.20 23.21
N LEU A 17 -21.58 -5.91 22.65
CA LEU A 17 -21.89 -4.85 21.69
C LEU A 17 -21.74 -3.47 22.38
N ALA A 18 -20.70 -2.69 22.05
CA ALA A 18 -20.63 -1.28 22.42
C ALA A 18 -19.61 -0.50 21.55
N GLY A 19 -20.12 0.45 20.76
CA GLY A 19 -19.38 1.65 20.35
C GLY A 19 -18.39 1.51 19.20
N THR A 20 -18.89 1.57 17.96
CA THR A 20 -18.11 1.94 16.78
C THR A 20 -17.62 3.39 16.92
N LEU A 21 -16.51 3.57 17.63
CA LEU A 21 -15.69 4.76 17.55
C LEU A 21 -14.79 4.59 16.33
N LEU A 22 -15.14 5.33 15.28
CA LEU A 22 -14.33 5.54 14.07
C LEU A 22 -12.94 6.01 14.51
N ILE A 23 -11.96 5.10 14.55
CA ILE A 23 -10.56 5.44 14.75
C ILE A 23 -10.10 6.05 13.44
N VAL A 24 -10.17 7.38 13.34
CA VAL A 24 -9.51 8.16 12.29
C VAL A 24 -8.02 8.16 12.65
N GLY A 25 -7.39 7.00 12.47
CA GLY A 25 -5.96 6.83 12.66
C GLY A 25 -5.25 7.38 11.43
N LEU A 26 -4.82 8.66 11.49
CA LEU A 26 -3.84 9.25 10.55
C LEU A 26 -4.02 8.81 9.09
N THR A 27 -5.27 8.68 8.65
CA THR A 27 -5.62 8.30 7.29
C THR A 27 -5.18 9.44 6.41
N VAL A 28 -4.45 9.13 5.35
CA VAL A 28 -4.25 10.01 4.20
C VAL A 28 -5.63 10.34 3.64
N LEU A 29 -6.29 11.35 4.19
CA LEU A 29 -7.47 11.96 3.57
C LEU A 29 -6.92 12.97 2.56
N ALA A 30 -6.46 12.46 1.43
CA ALA A 30 -6.12 13.27 0.28
C ALA A 30 -7.39 13.87 -0.32
N PHE A 31 -7.62 15.17 -0.09
CA PHE A 31 -8.64 15.92 -0.82
C PHE A 31 -8.00 16.62 -2.02
N ALA A 32 -8.06 16.00 -3.20
CA ALA A 32 -7.80 16.69 -4.45
C ALA A 32 -9.10 17.34 -4.99
N GLY A 33 -9.22 18.64 -4.74
CA GLY A 33 -9.86 19.65 -5.61
C GLY A 33 -11.24 19.38 -6.24
N GLY A 34 -12.31 19.81 -5.57
CA GLY A 34 -13.58 20.08 -6.24
C GLY A 34 -13.58 21.42 -6.98
N ARG A 35 -13.77 21.39 -8.31
CA ARG A 35 -14.30 22.54 -9.07
C ARG A 35 -15.60 22.15 -9.76
N LEU A 36 -16.61 22.92 -9.39
CA LEU A 36 -18.03 22.70 -9.63
C LEU A 36 -18.44 23.31 -10.98
N PHE A 37 -18.63 22.53 -12.06
CA PHE A 37 -19.42 22.99 -13.22
C PHE A 37 -20.03 21.85 -14.05
N GLY A 38 -21.35 21.99 -14.32
CA GLY A 38 -21.98 21.65 -15.59
C GLY A 38 -22.37 20.20 -15.86
N ARG A 39 -23.65 19.86 -15.61
CA ARG A 39 -24.31 18.68 -16.20
C ARG A 39 -24.22 18.73 -17.73
N VAL A 40 -23.66 17.68 -18.34
CA VAL A 40 -23.91 17.33 -19.74
C VAL A 40 -24.73 16.05 -19.73
N GLU A 41 -25.88 16.11 -20.38
CA GLU A 41 -26.85 15.03 -20.51
C GLU A 41 -26.49 14.24 -21.77
N GLU A 42 -26.08 12.97 -21.62
CA GLU A 42 -25.80 12.09 -22.76
C GLU A 42 -27.06 11.36 -23.24
N PRO A 43 -27.21 11.15 -24.55
CA PRO A 43 -28.42 10.58 -25.14
C PRO A 43 -28.51 9.06 -24.91
N ILE A 44 -29.71 8.68 -24.49
CA ILE A 44 -30.18 7.30 -24.34
C ILE A 44 -30.15 6.63 -25.72
N THR A 45 -29.35 5.56 -25.87
CA THR A 45 -29.39 4.71 -27.06
C THR A 45 -30.07 3.40 -26.70
N GLU A 46 -31.19 3.10 -27.38
CA GLU A 46 -31.95 1.86 -27.21
C GLU A 46 -31.14 0.63 -27.61
N PRO A 47 -31.32 -0.52 -26.93
CA PRO A 47 -30.63 -1.75 -27.29
C PRO A 47 -31.22 -2.36 -28.56
N GLN A 48 -30.40 -2.49 -29.60
CA GLN A 48 -30.74 -3.31 -30.77
C GLN A 48 -30.49 -4.80 -30.48
N SER A 49 -31.52 -5.62 -30.70
CA SER A 49 -31.45 -7.07 -30.62
C SER A 49 -30.68 -7.64 -31.81
N VAL A 50 -29.55 -8.28 -31.56
CA VAL A 50 -28.82 -9.05 -32.58
C VAL A 50 -29.26 -10.52 -32.49
N GLY A 51 -29.81 -11.03 -33.59
CA GLY A 51 -30.29 -12.41 -33.71
C GLY A 51 -29.16 -13.45 -33.58
N SER A 52 -29.47 -14.54 -32.89
CA SER A 52 -28.59 -15.69 -32.71
C SER A 52 -28.48 -16.53 -34.00
N ALA A 53 -27.27 -16.67 -34.52
CA ALA A 53 -26.92 -17.70 -35.49
C ALA A 53 -26.39 -18.96 -34.77
N PRO A 54 -26.63 -20.18 -35.29
CA PRO A 54 -26.23 -21.41 -34.62
C PRO A 54 -24.71 -21.64 -34.72
N ALA A 55 -24.11 -22.06 -33.62
CA ALA A 55 -22.70 -22.42 -33.53
C ALA A 55 -22.38 -23.71 -34.30
N PRO A 56 -21.23 -23.81 -34.98
CA PRO A 56 -20.78 -25.09 -35.55
C PRO A 56 -20.28 -26.03 -34.45
N ALA A 57 -20.51 -27.32 -34.65
CA ALA A 57 -20.14 -28.40 -33.73
C ALA A 57 -18.62 -28.48 -33.52
N ALA A 58 -18.18 -28.43 -32.27
CA ALA A 58 -16.80 -28.61 -31.88
C ALA A 58 -16.42 -30.11 -31.88
N THR A 59 -15.51 -30.51 -32.76
CA THR A 59 -14.77 -31.77 -32.65
C THR A 59 -13.84 -31.70 -31.43
N ALA A 60 -14.08 -32.56 -30.44
CA ALA A 60 -13.23 -32.69 -29.27
C ALA A 60 -11.92 -33.39 -29.65
N PHE A 61 -10.82 -32.63 -29.70
CA PHE A 61 -9.48 -33.19 -29.57
C PHE A 61 -9.17 -33.33 -28.08
N ALA A 62 -8.86 -34.55 -27.64
CA ALA A 62 -8.35 -34.79 -26.30
C ALA A 62 -6.96 -34.15 -26.17
N ILE A 63 -6.90 -33.01 -25.48
CA ILE A 63 -5.63 -32.37 -25.11
C ILE A 63 -5.12 -33.14 -23.89
N ALA A 64 -4.00 -33.85 -24.05
CA ALA A 64 -3.29 -34.42 -22.92
C ALA A 64 -2.86 -33.26 -22.00
N ALA A 65 -3.18 -33.37 -20.71
CA ALA A 65 -2.78 -32.38 -19.72
C ALA A 65 -1.25 -32.20 -19.76
N PRO A 66 -0.73 -30.97 -19.87
CA PRO A 66 0.71 -30.76 -19.79
C PRO A 66 1.18 -31.16 -18.38
N PHE A 67 2.21 -31.99 -18.34
CA PHE A 67 2.96 -32.22 -17.10
C PHE A 67 3.56 -30.87 -16.68
N ASN A 68 3.12 -30.34 -15.54
CA ASN A 68 3.78 -29.22 -14.88
C ASN A 68 5.15 -29.70 -14.38
N GLU A 69 6.19 -29.56 -15.20
CA GLU A 69 7.54 -29.49 -14.65
C GLU A 69 7.61 -28.24 -13.79
N ALA A 70 8.02 -28.40 -12.53
CA ALA A 70 8.24 -27.26 -11.65
C ALA A 70 9.29 -26.37 -12.30
N VAL A 71 8.89 -25.14 -12.65
CA VAL A 71 9.82 -24.09 -13.11
C VAL A 71 10.83 -23.92 -11.99
N VAL A 72 12.07 -24.33 -12.24
CA VAL A 72 13.17 -24.08 -11.31
C VAL A 72 13.43 -22.58 -11.38
N ASP A 73 12.95 -21.86 -10.38
CA ASP A 73 13.14 -20.43 -10.26
C ASP A 73 14.64 -20.13 -10.23
N THR A 74 15.14 -19.64 -11.36
CA THR A 74 16.55 -19.26 -11.49
C THR A 74 16.66 -17.85 -10.90
N PRO A 75 17.50 -17.62 -9.88
CA PRO A 75 17.69 -16.29 -9.33
C PRO A 75 18.09 -15.29 -10.43
N VAL A 76 17.44 -14.13 -10.46
CA VAL A 76 17.83 -13.05 -11.39
C VAL A 76 19.03 -12.34 -10.77
N PRO A 77 20.23 -12.39 -11.39
CA PRO A 77 21.40 -11.75 -10.80
C PRO A 77 21.25 -10.23 -10.81
N LEU A 78 21.64 -9.58 -9.70
CA LEU A 78 21.70 -8.14 -9.61
C LEU A 78 22.63 -7.54 -10.68
N PRO A 79 22.36 -6.32 -11.17
CA PRO A 79 23.26 -5.60 -12.06
C PRO A 79 24.68 -5.50 -11.47
N VAL A 80 25.70 -5.73 -12.31
CA VAL A 80 27.12 -5.64 -11.91
C VAL A 80 27.54 -4.24 -11.45
N THR A 81 26.72 -3.23 -11.72
CA THR A 81 26.92 -1.85 -11.26
C THR A 81 26.63 -1.68 -9.77
N PHE A 82 25.95 -2.64 -9.14
CA PHE A 82 25.60 -2.55 -7.72
C PHE A 82 26.81 -2.97 -6.88
N ALA A 83 27.24 -2.12 -5.95
CA ALA A 83 28.35 -2.44 -5.06
C ALA A 83 27.99 -3.53 -4.02
N ARG A 84 26.69 -3.71 -3.75
CA ARG A 84 26.10 -4.70 -2.83
C ARG A 84 24.62 -4.91 -3.17
N ALA A 85 24.00 -5.88 -2.51
CA ALA A 85 22.54 -6.01 -2.52
C ALA A 85 21.87 -4.72 -1.99
N PRO A 86 20.87 -4.16 -2.71
CA PRO A 86 20.03 -3.09 -2.18
C PRO A 86 19.16 -3.63 -1.04
N VAL A 87 18.93 -2.80 -0.02
CA VAL A 87 18.01 -3.11 1.08
C VAL A 87 16.72 -2.32 0.89
N VAL A 88 15.58 -3.01 0.79
CA VAL A 88 14.27 -2.38 0.65
C VAL A 88 13.47 -2.56 1.94
N CYS A 89 13.01 -1.46 2.53
CA CYS A 89 12.03 -1.50 3.59
C CYS A 89 10.63 -1.45 3.00
N LEU A 90 9.87 -2.54 3.15
CA LEU A 90 8.45 -2.60 2.83
C LEU A 90 7.66 -2.28 4.10
N ASP A 91 6.86 -1.22 4.04
CA ASP A 91 5.98 -0.82 5.13
C ASP A 91 4.52 -1.08 4.74
N PRO A 92 4.00 -2.31 4.95
CA PRO A 92 2.57 -2.55 4.82
C PRO A 92 1.84 -1.74 5.89
N GLY A 93 1.07 -0.74 5.46
CA GLY A 93 0.35 0.18 6.33
C GLY A 93 -0.57 -0.52 7.33
N HIS A 94 -0.91 0.16 8.43
CA HIS A 94 -1.83 -0.34 9.46
C HIS A 94 -1.38 -1.65 10.13
N GLY A 95 -2.29 -2.40 10.74
CA GLY A 95 -2.03 -3.73 11.34
C GLY A 95 -2.63 -3.88 12.74
N GLY A 96 -3.12 -5.07 13.05
CA GLY A 96 -3.73 -5.39 14.33
C GLY A 96 -5.06 -4.62 14.52
N GLU A 97 -5.17 -3.82 15.58
CA GLU A 97 -6.38 -3.03 15.86
C GLU A 97 -6.62 -1.91 14.83
N ASP A 98 -5.56 -1.42 14.20
CA ASP A 98 -5.67 -0.48 13.09
C ASP A 98 -5.94 -1.28 11.80
N ARG A 99 -7.17 -1.21 11.31
CA ARG A 99 -7.58 -1.95 10.09
C ARG A 99 -7.35 -1.16 8.81
N GLY A 100 -6.94 0.11 8.91
CA GLY A 100 -7.07 1.06 7.82
C GLY A 100 -8.54 1.21 7.39
N PHE A 101 -8.78 1.43 6.10
CA PHE A 101 -10.16 1.43 5.62
C PHE A 101 -10.73 0.00 5.54
N THR A 102 -11.94 -0.19 6.07
CA THR A 102 -12.68 -1.47 6.01
C THR A 102 -13.92 -1.32 5.14
N ARG A 103 -14.01 -2.14 4.10
CA ARG A 103 -15.23 -2.37 3.34
C ARG A 103 -16.07 -3.43 4.05
N PHE A 104 -17.39 -3.22 4.13
CA PHE A 104 -18.32 -4.13 4.80
C PHE A 104 -19.39 -4.66 3.84
N VAL A 105 -19.70 -5.96 3.95
CA VAL A 105 -20.92 -6.55 3.39
C VAL A 105 -22.10 -6.22 4.32
N GLU A 106 -23.20 -5.74 3.74
CA GLU A 106 -24.43 -5.38 4.46
C GLU A 106 -24.18 -4.47 5.69
N ASN A 107 -23.12 -3.66 5.67
CA ASN A 107 -22.67 -2.80 6.78
C ASN A 107 -22.41 -3.53 8.12
N THR A 108 -22.18 -4.84 8.11
CA THR A 108 -22.06 -5.62 9.36
C THR A 108 -20.90 -6.60 9.36
N VAL A 109 -20.51 -7.14 8.21
CA VAL A 109 -19.42 -8.13 8.12
C VAL A 109 -18.26 -7.52 7.33
N PRO A 110 -17.03 -7.47 7.86
CA PRO A 110 -15.86 -7.04 7.09
C PRO A 110 -15.71 -7.90 5.82
N ASP A 111 -15.60 -7.22 4.69
CA ASP A 111 -15.38 -7.81 3.36
C ASP A 111 -13.90 -7.75 2.99
N MET A 112 -13.35 -6.53 3.07
CA MET A 112 -11.96 -6.23 2.72
C MET A 112 -11.41 -5.21 3.72
N GLU A 113 -10.20 -5.44 4.19
CA GLU A 113 -9.50 -4.57 5.13
C GLU A 113 -8.16 -4.18 4.54
N GLU A 114 -7.90 -2.88 4.47
CA GLU A 114 -6.65 -2.34 3.93
C GLU A 114 -5.43 -3.01 4.57
N ALA A 115 -5.41 -3.15 5.90
CA ALA A 115 -4.32 -3.79 6.64
C ALA A 115 -4.00 -5.21 6.15
N ILE A 116 -5.00 -5.98 5.71
CA ILE A 116 -4.78 -7.34 5.18
C ILE A 116 -4.28 -7.29 3.75
N LEU A 117 -4.91 -6.48 2.90
CA LEU A 117 -4.55 -6.36 1.48
C LEU A 117 -3.08 -5.95 1.31
N VAL A 118 -2.64 -4.92 2.04
CA VAL A 118 -1.26 -4.42 1.91
C VAL A 118 -0.24 -5.37 2.51
N LEU A 119 -0.61 -6.17 3.53
CA LEU A 119 0.26 -7.22 4.07
C LEU A 119 0.47 -8.35 3.06
N GLU A 120 -0.60 -8.79 2.40
CA GLU A 120 -0.52 -9.82 1.37
C GLU A 120 0.32 -9.33 0.18
N HIS A 121 0.12 -8.10 -0.28
CA HIS A 121 0.97 -7.50 -1.32
C HIS A 121 2.44 -7.43 -0.89
N ALA A 122 2.73 -7.10 0.38
CA ALA A 122 4.10 -7.02 0.89
C ALA A 122 4.80 -8.39 0.92
N TRP A 123 4.11 -9.46 1.30
CA TRP A 123 4.66 -10.82 1.26
C TRP A 123 4.97 -11.28 -0.18
N ASP A 124 4.06 -11.01 -1.11
CA ASP A 124 4.26 -11.36 -2.52
C ASP A 124 5.45 -10.56 -3.11
N LEU A 125 5.56 -9.27 -2.78
CA LEU A 125 6.65 -8.41 -3.21
C LEU A 125 8.00 -8.81 -2.59
N GLU A 126 8.02 -9.15 -1.29
CA GLU A 126 9.21 -9.65 -0.60
C GLU A 126 9.76 -10.89 -1.32
N ALA A 127 8.90 -11.87 -1.60
CA ALA A 127 9.32 -13.10 -2.29
C ALA A 127 9.98 -12.81 -3.65
N ARG A 128 9.40 -11.91 -4.44
CA ARG A 128 9.94 -11.50 -5.75
C ARG A 128 11.27 -10.77 -5.63
N LEU A 129 11.39 -9.83 -4.69
CA LEU A 129 12.62 -9.07 -4.49
C LEU A 129 13.76 -9.95 -3.98
N LEU A 130 13.49 -10.88 -3.06
CA LEU A 130 14.48 -11.86 -2.58
C LEU A 130 14.99 -12.74 -3.73
N GLN A 131 14.11 -13.17 -4.64
CA GLN A 131 14.50 -13.94 -5.82
C GLN A 131 15.44 -13.17 -6.76
N ARG A 132 15.36 -11.84 -6.76
CA ARG A 132 16.24 -10.94 -7.53
C ARG A 132 17.50 -10.52 -6.77
N GLY A 133 17.75 -11.09 -5.59
CA GLY A 133 18.94 -10.83 -4.79
C GLY A 133 18.90 -9.55 -3.96
N TYR A 134 17.74 -8.93 -3.79
CA TYR A 134 17.57 -7.81 -2.85
C TYR A 134 17.54 -8.33 -1.41
N GLU A 135 17.96 -7.49 -0.47
CA GLU A 135 17.63 -7.65 0.95
C GLU A 135 16.30 -6.93 1.22
N VAL A 136 15.39 -7.56 1.96
CA VAL A 136 14.07 -6.98 2.27
C VAL A 136 13.86 -6.98 3.77
N VAL A 137 13.29 -5.90 4.29
CA VAL A 137 12.80 -5.80 5.66
C VAL A 137 11.33 -5.36 5.63
N LEU A 138 10.47 -6.05 6.36
CA LEU A 138 9.08 -5.65 6.54
C LEU A 138 8.94 -4.91 7.87
N THR A 139 8.18 -3.81 7.91
CA THR A 139 7.86 -3.16 9.20
C THR A 139 6.93 -4.02 10.06
N ARG A 140 6.14 -4.92 9.45
CA ARG A 140 5.41 -6.01 10.10
C ARG A 140 5.30 -7.22 9.18
N GLU A 141 5.44 -8.41 9.75
CA GLU A 141 5.33 -9.69 9.04
C GLU A 141 3.98 -10.39 9.25
N THR A 142 3.15 -9.87 10.16
CA THR A 142 1.82 -10.40 10.50
C THR A 142 0.80 -9.27 10.60
N ASP A 143 -0.47 -9.61 10.79
CA ASP A 143 -1.52 -8.65 11.09
C ASP A 143 -1.44 -8.17 12.56
N ALA A 144 -0.44 -7.32 12.81
CA ALA A 144 -0.10 -6.80 14.13
C ALA A 144 0.37 -5.34 14.00
N ALA A 145 0.14 -4.55 15.05
CA ALA A 145 0.86 -3.28 15.20
C ALA A 145 2.36 -3.54 15.35
N VAL A 146 3.20 -2.61 14.93
CA VAL A 146 4.66 -2.72 15.04
C VAL A 146 5.10 -2.51 16.49
N ASN A 147 4.51 -1.53 17.18
CA ASN A 147 4.74 -1.21 18.58
C ASN A 147 3.70 -1.87 19.49
N LEU A 148 3.66 -3.21 19.50
CA LEU A 148 2.67 -3.98 20.27
C LEU A 148 2.62 -3.63 21.77
N GLN A 149 3.75 -3.23 22.35
CA GLN A 149 3.86 -2.93 23.77
C GLN A 149 3.53 -1.47 24.10
N GLY A 150 3.29 -0.63 23.09
CA GLY A 150 3.04 0.81 23.27
C GLY A 150 4.20 1.53 23.96
N ALA A 151 5.43 1.13 23.62
CA ALA A 151 6.64 1.73 24.16
C ALA A 151 6.85 3.15 23.59
N ASP A 152 7.42 4.05 24.39
CA ASP A 152 7.93 5.34 23.93
C ASP A 152 9.21 5.10 23.12
N VAL A 153 9.07 5.07 21.79
CA VAL A 153 10.18 4.80 20.86
C VAL A 153 10.68 6.06 20.17
N ASN A 154 9.96 7.17 20.30
CA ASN A 154 10.39 8.48 19.81
C ASN A 154 11.20 9.25 20.86
N GLY A 155 11.16 8.83 22.13
CA GLY A 155 11.90 9.39 23.25
C GLY A 155 11.32 10.70 23.77
N ASP A 156 10.04 10.98 23.52
CA ASP A 156 9.38 12.23 23.93
C ASP A 156 8.80 12.19 25.37
N GLY A 157 8.88 11.03 26.03
CA GLY A 157 8.40 10.79 27.38
C GLY A 157 6.88 10.56 27.47
N ARG A 158 6.18 10.39 26.35
CA ARG A 158 4.73 10.20 26.29
C ARG A 158 4.38 8.86 25.68
N THR A 159 3.43 8.17 26.30
CA THR A 159 2.87 6.92 25.76
C THR A 159 1.35 6.94 25.85
N ALA A 160 0.71 5.95 25.23
CA ALA A 160 -0.71 5.70 25.38
C ALA A 160 -1.14 5.53 26.85
N ALA A 161 -0.30 4.88 27.66
CA ALA A 161 -0.58 4.54 29.05
C ALA A 161 -0.45 5.73 30.01
N HIS A 162 0.29 6.78 29.64
CA HIS A 162 0.67 7.87 30.54
C HIS A 162 -0.02 9.21 30.29
N ASP A 163 -0.85 9.35 29.23
CA ASP A 163 -1.41 10.65 28.83
C ASP A 163 -2.87 10.56 28.35
N ALA A 164 -3.79 10.16 29.23
CA ALA A 164 -5.23 10.35 28.97
C ALA A 164 -5.56 11.85 29.07
N PRO A 165 -6.19 12.49 28.06
CA PRO A 165 -6.99 11.91 26.96
C PRO A 165 -6.29 11.82 25.58
N ARG A 166 -4.98 12.06 25.47
CA ARG A 166 -4.22 12.00 24.20
C ARG A 166 -3.61 10.63 23.90
N SER A 167 -4.05 9.59 24.60
CA SER A 167 -3.49 8.23 24.55
C SER A 167 -3.37 7.69 23.12
N ASN A 168 -4.38 7.91 22.28
CA ASN A 168 -4.39 7.40 20.91
C ASN A 168 -3.40 8.12 19.99
N ARG A 169 -3.22 9.44 20.17
CA ARG A 169 -2.27 10.21 19.38
C ARG A 169 -0.84 9.79 19.68
N ASN A 170 -0.48 9.68 20.95
CA ASN A 170 0.87 9.27 21.35
C ASN A 170 1.12 7.81 20.92
N LYS A 171 0.14 6.90 21.11
CA LYS A 171 0.18 5.53 20.56
C LYS A 171 0.54 5.52 19.06
N ASN A 172 -0.16 6.34 18.27
CA ASN A 172 0.04 6.38 16.82
C ASN A 172 1.39 6.99 16.44
N LEU A 173 1.89 7.99 17.17
CA LEU A 173 3.21 8.56 16.93
C LEU A 173 4.31 7.52 17.19
N ASP A 174 4.25 6.80 18.30
CA ASP A 174 5.21 5.74 18.60
C ASP A 174 5.09 4.55 17.64
N GLU A 175 3.88 4.20 17.21
CA GLU A 175 3.63 3.18 16.20
C GLU A 175 4.31 3.54 14.86
N LEU A 176 4.10 4.76 14.37
CA LEU A 176 4.71 5.25 13.13
C LEU A 176 6.23 5.42 13.28
N GLN A 177 6.71 5.86 14.44
CA GLN A 177 8.14 5.94 14.72
C GLN A 177 8.80 4.55 14.74
N SER A 178 8.10 3.52 15.22
CA SER A 178 8.63 2.15 15.22
C SER A 178 8.86 1.63 13.80
N ARG A 179 7.95 1.93 12.86
CA ARG A 179 8.12 1.63 11.43
C ARG A 179 9.38 2.27 10.86
N ILE A 180 9.56 3.58 11.13
CA ILE A 180 10.74 4.33 10.71
C ILE A 180 12.02 3.73 11.33
N ASN A 181 11.98 3.37 12.61
CA ASN A 181 13.12 2.82 13.33
C ASN A 181 13.59 1.49 12.71
N LEU A 182 12.66 0.59 12.35
CA LEU A 182 13.00 -0.67 11.68
C LEU A 182 13.70 -0.45 10.34
N CYS A 183 13.16 0.44 9.50
CA CYS A 183 13.81 0.77 8.22
C CYS A 183 15.20 1.41 8.41
N ASN A 184 15.34 2.26 9.41
CA ASN A 184 16.60 2.93 9.76
C ASN A 184 17.64 1.95 10.30
N GLU A 185 17.24 1.01 11.16
CA GLU A 185 18.11 -0.02 11.75
C GLU A 185 18.61 -0.99 10.69
N ALA A 186 17.74 -1.37 9.75
CA ALA A 186 18.11 -2.18 8.59
C ALA A 186 19.06 -1.44 7.61
N LYS A 187 19.26 -0.13 7.80
CA LYS A 187 19.98 0.74 6.86
C LYS A 187 19.41 0.61 5.45
N ALA A 188 18.07 0.62 5.34
CA ALA A 188 17.39 0.49 4.07
C ALA A 188 17.83 1.59 3.09
N ASP A 189 17.88 1.26 1.80
CA ASP A 189 18.21 2.17 0.71
C ASP A 189 16.96 2.81 0.11
N LEU A 190 15.80 2.19 0.30
CA LEU A 190 14.49 2.65 -0.15
C LEU A 190 13.41 2.21 0.84
N LEU A 191 12.46 3.09 1.12
CA LEU A 191 11.25 2.83 1.89
C LEU A 191 10.03 2.87 0.96
N VAL A 192 9.24 1.81 0.96
CA VAL A 192 7.99 1.68 0.21
C VAL A 192 6.84 1.52 1.21
N SER A 193 6.09 2.59 1.45
CA SER A 193 4.90 2.55 2.32
C SER A 193 3.67 2.22 1.47
N MET A 194 3.09 1.05 1.74
CA MET A 194 2.09 0.40 0.89
C MET A 194 0.70 0.56 1.50
N HIS A 195 -0.20 1.18 0.74
CA HIS A 195 -1.55 1.54 1.18
C HIS A 195 -2.61 1.25 0.10
N VAL A 196 -3.87 1.16 0.56
CA VAL A 196 -5.05 1.10 -0.30
C VAL A 196 -6.05 2.09 0.28
N ASN A 197 -6.15 3.23 -0.38
CA ASN A 197 -7.07 4.31 -0.08
C ASN A 197 -8.50 3.84 0.25
N GLY A 198 -9.22 4.69 0.97
CA GLY A 198 -10.64 4.51 1.19
C GLY A 198 -11.31 5.78 1.65
N PHE A 199 -12.60 5.92 1.35
CA PHE A 199 -13.34 7.12 1.67
C PHE A 199 -14.75 6.80 2.17
N THR A 200 -15.19 7.48 3.22
CA THR A 200 -16.49 7.21 3.87
C THR A 200 -17.68 7.75 3.08
N ASN A 201 -17.48 8.80 2.27
CA ASN A 201 -18.53 9.46 1.50
C ASN A 201 -18.10 9.79 0.06
N GLY A 202 -18.84 9.31 -0.92
CA GLY A 202 -18.49 9.47 -2.34
C GLY A 202 -17.94 8.17 -2.91
N ASN A 203 -17.43 8.24 -4.14
CA ASN A 203 -16.96 7.04 -4.85
C ASN A 203 -15.61 7.24 -5.57
N PRO A 204 -14.60 7.85 -4.92
CA PRO A 204 -13.28 8.00 -5.52
C PRO A 204 -12.69 6.64 -5.89
N ARG A 205 -11.99 6.56 -7.03
CA ARG A 205 -11.26 5.37 -7.52
C ARG A 205 -9.91 5.73 -8.11
N GLY A 206 -9.09 4.74 -8.41
CA GLY A 206 -7.76 4.87 -9.00
C GLY A 206 -6.65 4.86 -7.97
N PHE A 207 -5.43 5.07 -8.46
CA PHE A 207 -4.23 5.05 -7.65
C PHE A 207 -3.61 6.44 -7.59
N GLU A 208 -2.85 6.68 -6.55
CA GLU A 208 -2.05 7.89 -6.39
C GLU A 208 -0.79 7.59 -5.58
N THR A 209 0.21 8.45 -5.71
CA THR A 209 1.45 8.30 -4.96
C THR A 209 1.83 9.61 -4.33
N TRP A 210 2.45 9.53 -3.16
CA TRP A 210 2.80 10.69 -2.38
C TRP A 210 4.28 10.71 -2.03
N PHE A 211 4.88 11.88 -2.11
CA PHE A 211 6.29 12.07 -1.76
C PHE A 211 6.50 13.31 -0.91
N THR A 212 7.47 13.26 -0.01
CA THR A 212 7.94 14.43 0.75
C THR A 212 9.09 15.08 -0.01
N ARG A 213 8.97 16.37 -0.38
CA ARG A 213 10.05 17.10 -1.08
C ARG A 213 11.09 17.67 -0.11
N GLU A 214 10.68 17.99 1.11
CA GLU A 214 11.45 18.71 2.14
C GLU A 214 12.45 17.80 2.88
N ARG A 215 13.23 17.03 2.11
CA ARG A 215 14.29 16.12 2.57
C ARG A 215 15.55 16.37 1.74
N SER A 216 16.73 16.01 2.26
CA SER A 216 17.99 16.06 1.49
C SER A 216 17.96 15.20 0.23
N PHE A 217 17.12 14.17 0.23
CA PHE A 217 16.89 13.26 -0.89
C PHE A 217 15.47 13.41 -1.49
N GLY A 218 14.80 14.55 -1.29
CA GLY A 218 13.42 14.77 -1.74
C GLY A 218 13.20 14.57 -3.24
N ASP A 219 14.22 14.83 -4.07
CA ASP A 219 14.15 14.54 -5.51
C ASP A 219 14.09 13.03 -5.78
N ARG A 220 14.78 12.20 -4.99
CA ARG A 220 14.70 10.73 -5.09
C ARG A 220 13.34 10.21 -4.62
N ASN A 221 12.73 10.83 -3.60
CA ASN A 221 11.35 10.52 -3.20
C ASN A 221 10.38 10.75 -4.38
N ALA A 222 10.51 11.91 -5.04
CA ALA A 222 9.66 12.26 -6.19
C ALA A 222 9.88 11.31 -7.37
N VAL A 223 11.13 10.90 -7.65
CA VAL A 223 11.41 9.90 -8.70
C VAL A 223 10.74 8.58 -8.37
N PHE A 224 10.92 8.05 -7.16
CA PHE A 224 10.32 6.76 -6.80
C PHE A 224 8.79 6.79 -6.85
N ALA A 225 8.15 7.84 -6.31
CA ALA A 225 6.70 8.02 -6.41
C ALA A 225 6.22 8.06 -7.88
N THR A 226 6.97 8.75 -8.75
CA THR A 226 6.67 8.81 -10.19
C THR A 226 6.76 7.44 -10.85
N LEU A 227 7.80 6.66 -10.54
CA LEU A 227 7.97 5.30 -11.06
C LEU A 227 6.83 4.39 -10.59
N ALA A 228 6.50 4.43 -9.30
CA ALA A 228 5.40 3.64 -8.75
C ALA A 228 4.05 3.98 -9.43
N PHE A 229 3.75 5.26 -9.64
CA PHE A 229 2.54 5.67 -10.35
C PHE A 229 2.54 5.22 -11.82
N ALA A 230 3.67 5.37 -12.51
CA ALA A 230 3.81 4.97 -13.91
C ALA A 230 3.61 3.47 -14.11
N HIS A 231 4.22 2.64 -13.25
CA HIS A 231 4.05 1.19 -13.34
C HIS A 231 2.67 0.73 -12.85
N LEU A 232 2.05 1.37 -11.86
CA LEU A 232 0.64 1.08 -11.53
C LEU A 232 -0.25 1.32 -12.74
N LYS A 233 -0.07 2.45 -13.44
CA LYS A 233 -0.80 2.76 -14.66
C LYS A 233 -0.58 1.73 -15.77
N GLU A 234 0.67 1.32 -15.99
CA GLU A 234 1.01 0.33 -17.00
C GLU A 234 0.42 -1.05 -16.68
N GLN A 235 0.69 -1.57 -15.49
CA GLN A 235 0.32 -2.95 -15.12
C GLN A 235 -1.19 -3.11 -14.95
N LEU A 236 -1.86 -2.13 -14.33
CA LEU A 236 -3.32 -2.13 -14.25
C LEU A 236 -3.94 -1.93 -15.65
N GLY A 237 -3.29 -1.16 -16.53
CA GLY A 237 -3.69 -1.02 -17.93
C GLY A 237 -3.67 -2.35 -18.71
N TYR A 238 -2.69 -3.23 -18.45
CA TYR A 238 -2.62 -4.54 -19.09
C TYR A 238 -3.80 -5.46 -18.76
N ILE A 239 -4.41 -5.30 -17.59
CA ILE A 239 -5.62 -6.03 -17.19
C ILE A 239 -6.91 -5.27 -17.54
N GLY A 240 -6.81 -4.19 -18.30
CA GLY A 240 -7.96 -3.41 -18.79
C GLY A 240 -8.51 -2.39 -17.80
N TYR A 241 -7.84 -2.13 -16.68
CA TYR A 241 -8.22 -1.04 -15.78
C TYR A 241 -7.94 0.32 -16.43
N VAL A 242 -8.89 1.24 -16.31
CA VAL A 242 -8.78 2.61 -16.85
C VAL A 242 -8.82 3.61 -15.70
N LEU A 243 -7.79 4.43 -15.57
CA LEU A 243 -7.72 5.50 -14.57
C LEU A 243 -8.78 6.58 -14.87
N PRO A 244 -9.54 7.08 -13.86
CA PRO A 244 -10.67 8.00 -14.05
C PRO A 244 -10.34 9.28 -14.84
N THR A 245 -9.21 9.94 -14.55
CA THR A 245 -8.45 10.90 -15.36
C THR A 245 -7.13 11.21 -14.63
N GLU A 246 -6.11 11.76 -15.31
CA GLU A 246 -4.88 12.25 -14.64
C GLU A 246 -5.10 13.55 -13.83
N ASP A 247 -6.20 14.27 -14.08
CA ASP A 247 -6.54 15.46 -13.31
C ASP A 247 -7.07 15.11 -11.91
N GLU A 248 -7.65 13.92 -11.75
CA GLU A 248 -8.17 13.42 -10.47
C GLU A 248 -7.12 12.66 -9.66
N ARG A 249 -6.11 12.05 -10.30
CA ARG A 249 -5.14 11.14 -9.68
C ARG A 249 -3.74 11.34 -10.23
N GLY A 250 -2.74 11.26 -9.36
CA GLY A 250 -1.39 11.60 -9.76
C GLY A 250 -0.31 11.30 -8.74
N VAL A 251 0.82 11.96 -8.96
CA VAL A 251 2.00 11.97 -8.10
C VAL A 251 2.02 13.30 -7.36
N TYR A 252 1.79 13.27 -6.05
CA TYR A 252 1.55 14.49 -5.27
C TYR A 252 2.62 14.70 -4.19
N PRO A 253 3.06 15.95 -3.98
CA PRO A 253 3.82 16.26 -2.78
C PRO A 253 2.89 16.16 -1.55
N ASP A 254 3.39 15.62 -0.45
CA ASP A 254 2.60 15.46 0.79
C ASP A 254 2.12 16.79 1.40
N THR A 255 2.74 17.91 1.03
CA THR A 255 2.29 19.26 1.40
C THR A 255 0.92 19.63 0.83
N THR A 256 0.44 18.93 -0.20
CA THR A 256 -0.93 19.13 -0.73
C THR A 256 -1.96 18.22 -0.07
N ALA A 257 -1.54 17.27 0.78
CA ALA A 257 -2.47 16.47 1.55
C ALA A 257 -3.10 17.29 2.68
N ASP A 258 -4.38 17.05 2.98
CA ASP A 258 -5.08 17.67 4.11
C ASP A 258 -4.70 16.96 5.43
N VAL A 259 -3.42 17.06 5.80
CA VAL A 259 -2.87 16.50 7.05
C VAL A 259 -3.16 17.37 8.28
N GLN A 260 -3.89 18.48 8.13
CA GLN A 260 -4.03 19.52 9.16
C GLN A 260 -5.16 19.28 10.16
N LYS A 261 -5.93 18.20 10.04
CA LYS A 261 -7.09 17.93 10.92
C LYS A 261 -6.72 17.67 12.38
N GLU A 262 -5.46 17.38 12.71
CA GLU A 262 -4.97 17.23 14.10
C GLU A 262 -3.91 18.27 14.51
N HIS A 263 -4.20 19.55 14.27
CA HIS A 263 -3.41 20.69 14.72
C HIS A 263 -2.06 20.85 14.00
N SER A 264 -1.61 22.10 13.92
CA SER A 264 -0.52 22.67 13.11
C SER A 264 0.90 22.07 13.24
N LEU A 265 1.07 20.91 13.87
CA LEU A 265 2.37 20.28 14.14
C LEU A 265 2.90 19.45 12.98
N PHE A 266 2.04 18.80 12.19
CA PHE A 266 2.45 17.97 11.06
C PHE A 266 1.97 18.59 9.75
N ARG A 267 2.92 18.85 8.84
CA ARG A 267 2.68 19.35 7.47
C ARG A 267 2.99 18.31 6.39
N HIS A 268 3.46 17.14 6.82
CA HIS A 268 4.00 16.06 6.01
C HIS A 268 3.52 14.73 6.59
N PHE A 269 3.55 13.67 5.80
CA PHE A 269 3.33 12.32 6.32
C PHE A 269 4.48 11.94 7.24
N ILE A 270 4.19 11.24 8.35
CA ILE A 270 5.21 10.98 9.39
C ILE A 270 6.28 10.00 8.88
N VAL A 271 5.88 8.95 8.15
CA VAL A 271 6.79 7.86 7.72
C VAL A 271 7.87 8.35 6.75
N THR A 272 7.51 9.21 5.79
CA THR A 272 8.43 9.77 4.78
C THR A 272 8.89 11.20 5.08
N GLY A 273 8.22 11.87 6.02
CA GLY A 273 8.36 13.29 6.34
C GLY A 273 9.69 13.69 6.97
N PRO A 274 9.94 15.00 7.13
CA PRO A 274 11.13 15.51 7.80
C PRO A 274 11.10 15.24 9.31
N GLU A 275 12.22 15.53 9.97
CA GLU A 275 12.30 15.57 11.43
C GLU A 275 11.25 16.53 12.01
N VAL A 276 10.62 16.10 13.10
CA VAL A 276 9.88 17.00 13.99
C VAL A 276 10.61 17.00 15.32
N PRO A 277 11.34 18.07 15.68
CA PRO A 277 12.23 18.07 16.83
C PRO A 277 11.54 17.62 18.13
N GLY A 278 12.09 16.57 18.74
CA GLY A 278 11.57 15.97 19.97
C GLY A 278 10.27 15.17 19.82
N VAL A 279 9.87 14.83 18.59
CA VAL A 279 8.63 14.08 18.32
C VAL A 279 8.82 12.99 17.26
N VAL A 280 9.53 13.28 16.16
CA VAL A 280 9.76 12.34 15.06
C VAL A 280 11.22 12.37 14.66
N ASN A 281 11.88 11.22 14.77
CA ASN A 281 13.18 10.94 14.17
C ASN A 281 12.93 10.42 12.74
N PRO A 282 13.36 11.13 11.69
CA PRO A 282 12.92 10.82 10.34
C PRO A 282 13.61 9.57 9.75
N SER A 283 12.99 9.01 8.71
CA SER A 283 13.60 7.97 7.86
C SER A 283 14.93 8.46 7.27
N LYS A 284 15.92 7.58 7.11
CA LYS A 284 17.27 7.94 6.63
C LYS A 284 17.48 7.65 5.15
N MET A 285 16.44 7.22 4.47
CA MET A 285 16.45 6.78 3.08
C MET A 285 15.29 7.41 2.30
N PRO A 286 15.41 7.48 0.97
CA PRO A 286 14.31 7.87 0.11
C PRO A 286 13.10 6.96 0.27
N GLY A 287 11.91 7.50 0.05
CA GLY A 287 10.69 6.71 0.06
C GLY A 287 9.45 7.48 -0.41
N ALA A 288 8.38 6.73 -0.62
CA ALA A 288 7.08 7.25 -1.02
C ALA A 288 5.96 6.44 -0.36
N ILE A 289 4.78 7.05 -0.27
CA ILE A 289 3.53 6.36 0.03
C ILE A 289 2.85 6.03 -1.30
N VAL A 290 2.42 4.79 -1.46
CA VAL A 290 1.77 4.31 -2.68
C VAL A 290 0.37 3.82 -2.32
N GLU A 291 -0.63 4.57 -2.79
CA GLU A 291 -2.04 4.25 -2.65
C GLU A 291 -2.51 3.51 -3.91
N ALA A 292 -2.54 2.17 -3.83
CA ALA A 292 -2.64 1.34 -5.02
C ALA A 292 -4.03 1.37 -5.68
N LEU A 293 -5.12 1.56 -4.93
CA LEU A 293 -6.52 1.65 -5.38
C LEU A 293 -7.41 2.14 -4.22
N PHE A 294 -8.73 2.29 -4.41
CA PHE A 294 -9.70 2.60 -3.34
C PHE A 294 -10.53 1.38 -2.92
N VAL A 295 -10.31 0.83 -1.73
CA VAL A 295 -11.13 -0.30 -1.22
C VAL A 295 -12.61 0.07 -1.05
N SER A 296 -12.92 1.35 -0.90
CA SER A 296 -14.29 1.87 -0.80
C SER A 296 -15.06 1.88 -2.13
N ASN A 297 -14.37 1.81 -3.28
CA ASN A 297 -15.02 1.83 -4.60
C ASN A 297 -15.22 0.40 -5.13
N ASP A 298 -16.41 0.08 -5.62
CA ASP A 298 -16.75 -1.27 -6.06
C ASP A 298 -15.90 -1.78 -7.23
N GLY A 299 -15.53 -0.90 -8.16
CA GLY A 299 -14.67 -1.25 -9.30
C GLY A 299 -13.25 -1.55 -8.84
N ASP A 300 -12.67 -0.69 -8.02
CA ASP A 300 -11.34 -0.88 -7.45
C ASP A 300 -11.29 -2.10 -6.52
N ALA A 301 -12.31 -2.29 -5.68
CA ALA A 301 -12.47 -3.46 -4.82
C ALA A 301 -12.51 -4.76 -5.64
N SER A 302 -13.17 -4.75 -6.80
CA SER A 302 -13.17 -5.92 -7.70
C SER A 302 -11.78 -6.26 -8.23
N ILE A 303 -10.95 -5.25 -8.52
CA ILE A 303 -9.57 -5.44 -8.96
C ILE A 303 -8.70 -5.94 -7.80
N LEU A 304 -8.87 -5.37 -6.60
CA LEU A 304 -8.15 -5.81 -5.39
C LEU A 304 -8.48 -7.26 -5.01
N ALA A 305 -9.69 -7.74 -5.30
CA ALA A 305 -10.10 -9.12 -5.05
C ALA A 305 -9.65 -10.09 -6.16
N ASP A 306 -9.35 -9.60 -7.37
CA ASP A 306 -8.92 -10.42 -8.50
C ASP A 306 -7.42 -10.78 -8.37
N PRO A 307 -7.03 -12.06 -8.45
CA PRO A 307 -5.63 -12.46 -8.51
C PRO A 307 -4.80 -11.73 -9.57
N ALA A 308 -5.37 -11.44 -10.75
CA ALA A 308 -4.67 -10.67 -11.79
C ALA A 308 -4.49 -9.19 -11.41
N GLY A 309 -5.45 -8.61 -10.67
CA GLY A 309 -5.33 -7.25 -10.12
C GLY A 309 -4.24 -7.15 -9.06
N ARG A 310 -4.21 -8.11 -8.12
CA ARG A 310 -3.15 -8.22 -7.11
C ARG A 310 -1.77 -8.40 -7.75
N ASP A 311 -1.67 -9.30 -8.73
CA ASP A 311 -0.42 -9.55 -9.46
C ASP A 311 0.06 -8.30 -10.20
N ALA A 312 -0.84 -7.56 -10.84
CA ALA A 312 -0.51 -6.29 -11.50
C ALA A 312 0.01 -5.23 -10.52
N ILE A 313 -0.61 -5.10 -9.35
CA ILE A 313 -0.18 -4.17 -8.28
C ILE A 313 1.21 -4.55 -7.77
N VAL A 314 1.44 -5.83 -7.45
CA VAL A 314 2.75 -6.31 -6.94
C VAL A 314 3.84 -6.17 -8.01
N THR A 315 3.52 -6.48 -9.26
CA THR A 315 4.44 -6.28 -10.41
C THR A 315 4.79 -4.80 -10.59
N ALA A 316 3.83 -3.89 -10.36
CA ALA A 316 4.09 -2.46 -10.43
C ALA A 316 5.09 -1.99 -9.36
N TYR A 317 4.94 -2.47 -8.12
CA TYR A 317 5.92 -2.22 -7.06
C TYR A 317 7.30 -2.76 -7.42
N GLU A 318 7.37 -4.02 -7.88
CA GLU A 318 8.63 -4.66 -8.27
C GLU A 318 9.36 -3.84 -9.35
N ASN A 319 8.66 -3.49 -10.44
CA ASN A 319 9.25 -2.74 -11.55
C ASN A 319 9.73 -1.36 -11.11
N ALA A 320 8.94 -0.64 -10.30
CA ALA A 320 9.33 0.67 -9.78
C ALA A 320 10.60 0.61 -8.91
N ILE A 321 10.73 -0.42 -8.09
CA ILE A 321 11.90 -0.65 -7.23
C ILE A 321 13.13 -1.00 -8.09
N VAL A 322 12.97 -1.91 -9.05
CA VAL A 322 14.05 -2.31 -9.96
C VAL A 322 14.57 -1.10 -10.75
N GLU A 323 13.68 -0.35 -11.41
CA GLU A 323 14.06 0.84 -12.19
C GLU A 323 14.69 1.93 -11.30
N TYR A 324 14.17 2.11 -10.06
CA TYR A 324 14.76 3.05 -9.11
C TYR A 324 16.23 2.72 -8.81
N PHE A 325 16.56 1.45 -8.55
CA PHE A 325 17.94 1.04 -8.25
C PHE A 325 18.85 0.97 -9.47
N GLU A 326 18.30 0.80 -10.68
CA GLU A 326 19.07 1.00 -11.92
C GLU A 326 19.55 2.46 -12.03
N ARG A 327 18.72 3.41 -11.60
CA ARG A 327 19.05 4.85 -11.59
C ARG A 327 19.89 5.28 -10.40
N TYR A 328 19.67 4.66 -9.24
CA TYR A 328 20.32 4.98 -7.97
C TYR A 328 20.89 3.71 -7.32
N PRO A 329 21.94 3.11 -7.92
CA PRO A 329 22.54 1.89 -7.38
C PRO A 329 23.08 2.12 -5.96
N PRO A 330 23.01 1.11 -5.08
CA PRO A 330 23.51 1.25 -3.71
C PRO A 330 25.04 1.38 -3.70
N ASP A 331 25.53 2.35 -2.93
CA ASP A 331 26.96 2.54 -2.66
C ASP A 331 27.52 1.43 -1.75
N ALA A 332 28.84 1.27 -1.77
CA ALA A 332 29.55 0.43 -0.80
C ALA A 332 29.31 0.93 0.63
N ARG A 333 29.13 0.01 1.58
CA ARG A 333 28.92 0.32 3.02
C ARG A 333 30.21 0.72 3.73
#